data_AF-A0A0M9DXM6-F1
#
_entry.id   AF-A0A0M9DXM6-F1
#
_cell.length_a   1.000
_cell.length_b   1.000
_cell.length_c   1.000
_cell.angle_alpha   90.00
_cell.angle_beta   90.00
_cell.angle_gamma   90.00
#
_symmetry.space_group_name_H-M   'P 1'
#
loop_
_entity.id
_entity.type
_entity.pdbx_description
1 polymer ?
#
loop_
_entity_poly.entity_id
_entity_poly.type
_entity_poly.pdbx_seq_one_letter_code
_entity_poly.pdbx_strand_id
1 'polypeptide(L)'
;LILSANSGMGSGNNHIETSINTLTSYAGSDGMYITETNAITIDSQTININRVDAISKDTLTNNDSQADLTTILSGNIVLLAGDTITINEGYDLNRKAVYAGGAGNILLKAMHNEIHINDTAKIISDTGHITIVAANDINQLANANISTTNGCIDLKATAGAITMDNYAMTYTGTGNIGLLAEGDIQLGGLIAGTGDICITSSNGSILDNGDRFKDIQAVALRMNAGIGIGTLGIENDEAIDISVEKLTAHAGSAGINILEENDIEINTINVTINHVGLDGKTTLETHADQSDLKTSSNGAIILQTITGAITIDDSQDIKAHGTGNVLLNASGNEKDIIFLMDSDVNSGSGNITLLAQNSISQHTDSDIQTTTGDIYIKAAHGTITMDDKASASTGNDTGDIHYFANNNITIGGINAGTGNVDLYSQTGSILDGGDTYKDIQAASLRMGALISIGELQTPNPLDIAVDTITSKAGKGGISLFEDDDIVISDVAVTMNVVNPDSTIHIEEFA
;
A
#
# COMPACT_ATOMS: atom_id res chain seq x y z
N LEU A 1 19.43 -14.08 -34.63
CA LEU A 1 18.97 -13.26 -35.79
C LEU A 1 19.41 -11.83 -35.57
N ILE A 2 19.95 -11.20 -36.61
CA ILE A 2 20.31 -9.77 -36.61
C ILE A 2 19.35 -9.08 -37.57
N LEU A 3 18.64 -8.05 -37.09
CA LEU A 3 17.82 -7.22 -37.94
C LEU A 3 18.20 -5.72 -37.80
N SER A 4 18.35 -5.04 -38.93
CA SER A 4 18.61 -3.59 -38.95
C SER A 4 17.80 -2.96 -40.09
N ALA A 5 16.93 -2.02 -39.76
CA ALA A 5 16.16 -1.25 -40.73
C ALA A 5 16.12 0.23 -40.34
N ASN A 6 16.34 1.12 -41.31
CA ASN A 6 16.28 2.58 -41.05
C ASN A 6 14.88 3.07 -40.70
N SER A 7 13.83 2.37 -41.15
CA SER A 7 12.43 2.77 -40.92
C SER A 7 11.77 1.87 -39.88
N GLY A 8 11.54 0.60 -40.20
CA GLY A 8 11.01 -0.37 -39.25
C GLY A 8 10.95 -1.78 -39.81
N MET A 9 10.44 -2.70 -38.99
CA MET A 9 10.41 -4.14 -39.25
C MET A 9 9.06 -4.71 -38.83
N GLY A 10 8.34 -5.27 -39.80
CA GLY A 10 6.92 -5.59 -39.60
C GLY A 10 6.08 -4.32 -39.48
N SER A 11 4.85 -4.48 -39.01
CA SER A 11 3.92 -3.39 -38.71
C SER A 11 2.89 -3.87 -37.68
N GLY A 12 2.18 -2.94 -37.03
CA GLY A 12 1.19 -3.29 -36.01
C GLY A 12 0.10 -4.28 -36.45
N ASN A 13 -0.20 -4.35 -37.75
CA ASN A 13 -1.18 -5.29 -38.30
C ASN A 13 -0.56 -6.55 -38.93
N ASN A 14 0.77 -6.60 -39.05
CA ASN A 14 1.48 -7.70 -39.69
C ASN A 14 2.91 -7.77 -39.14
N HIS A 15 3.08 -8.59 -38.10
CA HIS A 15 4.36 -8.81 -37.46
C HIS A 15 5.29 -9.60 -38.41
N ILE A 16 6.59 -9.62 -38.10
CA ILE A 16 7.49 -10.61 -38.68
C ILE A 16 7.42 -11.85 -37.80
N GLU A 17 6.98 -12.96 -38.36
CA GLU A 17 6.99 -14.25 -37.66
C GLU A 17 8.38 -14.90 -37.72
N THR A 18 8.88 -15.35 -36.58
CA THR A 18 10.19 -15.99 -36.46
C THR A 18 10.14 -17.33 -35.72
N SER A 19 11.21 -18.12 -35.88
CA SER A 19 11.49 -19.35 -35.12
C SER A 19 13.00 -19.41 -34.80
N ILE A 20 13.44 -18.57 -33.86
CA ILE A 20 14.86 -18.32 -33.54
C ILE A 20 15.11 -18.32 -32.03
N ASN A 21 16.37 -18.51 -31.63
CA ASN A 21 16.75 -18.53 -30.21
C ASN A 21 17.20 -17.16 -29.68
N THR A 22 17.91 -16.39 -30.50
CA THR A 22 18.50 -15.11 -30.09
C THR A 22 18.11 -14.01 -31.07
N LEU A 23 17.70 -12.85 -30.58
CA LEU A 23 17.33 -11.69 -31.39
C LEU A 23 18.08 -10.44 -30.92
N THR A 24 18.59 -9.70 -31.90
CA THR A 24 18.97 -8.30 -31.77
C THR A 24 18.39 -7.53 -32.96
N SER A 25 17.98 -6.30 -32.71
CA SER A 25 17.22 -5.50 -33.66
C SER A 25 17.45 -4.00 -33.50
N TYR A 26 17.55 -3.31 -34.63
CA TYR A 26 17.59 -1.84 -34.70
C TYR A 26 16.58 -1.31 -35.73
N ALA A 27 15.60 -0.52 -35.28
CA ALA A 27 14.57 0.10 -36.12
C ALA A 27 14.48 1.62 -35.94
N GLY A 28 13.87 2.30 -36.91
CA GLY A 28 13.55 3.73 -36.85
C GLY A 28 12.11 4.01 -36.41
N SER A 29 11.51 5.05 -37.00
CA SER A 29 10.20 5.59 -36.62
C SER A 29 9.02 4.65 -36.82
N ASP A 30 9.14 3.67 -37.72
CA ASP A 30 8.05 2.70 -37.93
C ASP A 30 8.09 1.59 -36.89
N GLY A 31 9.16 1.49 -36.10
CA GLY A 31 9.29 0.54 -35.00
C GLY A 31 9.57 -0.90 -35.46
N MET A 32 9.38 -1.84 -34.55
CA MET A 32 9.56 -3.26 -34.76
C MET A 32 8.41 -4.07 -34.17
N TYR A 33 7.86 -4.98 -34.97
CA TYR A 33 6.73 -5.84 -34.61
C TYR A 33 7.09 -7.28 -34.96
N ILE A 34 7.37 -8.10 -33.95
CA ILE A 34 7.91 -9.45 -34.10
C ILE A 34 7.07 -10.43 -33.29
N THR A 35 6.74 -11.56 -33.89
CA THR A 35 6.13 -12.71 -33.22
C THR A 35 7.05 -13.91 -33.36
N GLU A 36 7.72 -14.29 -32.28
CA GLU A 36 8.54 -15.49 -32.20
C GLU A 36 7.68 -16.69 -31.75
N THR A 37 7.84 -17.84 -32.41
CA THR A 37 7.04 -19.04 -32.13
C THR A 37 7.48 -19.76 -30.86
N ASN A 38 8.76 -19.64 -30.46
CA ASN A 38 9.34 -20.34 -29.31
C ASN A 38 9.72 -19.37 -28.19
N ALA A 39 10.61 -19.81 -27.30
CA ALA A 39 11.32 -18.92 -26.39
C ALA A 39 12.30 -18.03 -27.17
N ILE A 40 12.57 -16.83 -26.67
CA ILE A 40 13.48 -15.87 -27.28
C ILE A 40 14.43 -15.28 -26.25
N THR A 41 15.70 -15.18 -26.60
CA THR A 41 16.70 -14.43 -25.84
C THR A 41 17.04 -13.14 -26.58
N ILE A 42 16.91 -12.00 -25.91
CA ILE A 42 17.47 -10.73 -26.36
C ILE A 42 18.92 -10.70 -25.88
N ASP A 43 19.86 -10.73 -26.81
CA ASP A 43 21.30 -10.75 -26.53
C ASP A 43 22.08 -10.30 -27.78
N SER A 44 23.40 -10.27 -27.66
CA SER A 44 24.31 -10.01 -28.73
C SER A 44 24.39 -11.13 -29.76
N GLN A 45 24.47 -10.74 -31.04
CA GLN A 45 24.71 -11.65 -32.13
C GLN A 45 25.70 -11.04 -33.12
N THR A 46 26.62 -11.88 -33.60
CA THR A 46 27.45 -11.59 -34.77
C THR A 46 27.25 -12.68 -35.82
N ILE A 47 27.07 -12.30 -37.08
CA ILE A 47 27.00 -13.24 -38.19
C ILE A 47 28.12 -12.90 -39.16
N ASN A 48 29.07 -13.82 -39.33
CA ASN A 48 30.11 -13.73 -40.34
C ASN A 48 29.84 -14.72 -41.47
N ILE A 49 30.00 -14.26 -42.71
CA ILE A 49 29.75 -15.07 -43.90
C ILE A 49 31.00 -15.09 -44.79
N ASN A 50 31.21 -16.20 -45.50
CA ASN A 50 32.22 -16.25 -46.54
C ASN A 50 31.68 -15.55 -47.79
N ARG A 51 32.30 -14.42 -48.15
CA ARG A 51 31.97 -13.71 -49.39
C ARG A 51 32.96 -14.10 -50.48
N VAL A 52 32.43 -14.63 -51.57
CA VAL A 52 33.21 -14.95 -52.77
C VAL A 52 33.38 -13.69 -53.60
N ASP A 53 34.61 -13.35 -53.92
CA ASP A 53 34.94 -12.21 -54.77
C ASP A 53 34.90 -12.55 -56.28
N ALA A 54 35.18 -11.58 -57.14
CA ALA A 54 35.16 -11.74 -58.58
C ALA A 54 36.22 -12.74 -59.12
N ILE A 55 37.18 -13.16 -58.29
CA ILE A 55 38.21 -14.15 -58.63
C ILE A 55 37.97 -15.50 -57.94
N SER A 56 36.76 -15.74 -57.43
CA SER A 56 36.38 -16.98 -56.75
C SER A 56 37.15 -17.27 -55.46
N LYS A 57 37.73 -16.25 -54.82
CA LYS A 57 38.32 -16.37 -53.49
C LYS A 57 37.26 -16.05 -52.45
N ASP A 58 37.11 -16.89 -51.45
CA ASP A 58 36.31 -16.59 -50.28
C ASP A 58 37.11 -15.76 -49.27
N THR A 59 36.46 -14.74 -48.72
CA THR A 59 36.96 -13.98 -47.57
C THR A 59 35.85 -13.95 -46.53
N LEU A 60 36.17 -14.40 -45.32
CA LEU A 60 35.27 -14.30 -44.18
C LEU A 60 35.06 -12.82 -43.85
N THR A 61 33.80 -12.39 -43.73
CA THR A 61 33.50 -11.05 -43.22
C THR A 61 33.92 -10.94 -41.76
N ASN A 62 34.25 -9.73 -41.33
CA ASN A 62 34.43 -9.39 -39.93
C ASN A 62 33.39 -8.33 -39.58
N ASN A 63 32.16 -8.78 -39.39
CA ASN A 63 31.05 -7.91 -39.03
C ASN A 63 31.10 -7.63 -37.52
N ASP A 64 30.70 -6.43 -37.13
CA ASP A 64 30.54 -6.07 -35.73
C ASP A 64 29.35 -6.82 -35.11
N SER A 65 29.39 -7.03 -33.79
CA SER A 65 28.25 -7.57 -33.05
C SER A 65 27.15 -6.52 -32.92
N GLN A 66 25.90 -6.93 -33.10
CA GLN A 66 24.74 -6.14 -32.73
C GLN A 66 24.20 -6.68 -31.40
N ALA A 67 23.71 -5.81 -30.53
CA ALA A 67 23.06 -6.13 -29.26
C ALA A 67 21.68 -5.46 -29.19
N ASP A 68 20.88 -5.84 -28.20
CA ASP A 68 19.64 -5.18 -27.80
C ASP A 68 18.48 -5.20 -28.82
N LEU A 69 17.32 -4.77 -28.35
CA LEU A 69 16.22 -4.29 -29.19
C LEU A 69 16.15 -2.77 -29.06
N THR A 70 16.47 -2.05 -30.13
CA THR A 70 16.47 -0.59 -30.14
C THR A 70 15.57 -0.05 -31.23
N THR A 71 14.71 0.90 -30.88
CA THR A 71 14.06 1.80 -31.83
C THR A 71 14.48 3.25 -31.58
N ILE A 72 14.64 3.99 -32.65
CA ILE A 72 14.87 5.45 -32.60
C ILE A 72 13.68 6.19 -33.23
N LEU A 73 13.58 7.50 -32.97
CA LEU A 73 12.57 8.38 -33.57
C LEU A 73 11.11 7.98 -33.28
N SER A 74 10.82 7.56 -32.04
CA SER A 74 9.47 7.18 -31.58
C SER A 74 8.89 5.90 -32.20
N GLY A 75 9.73 5.01 -32.72
CA GLY A 75 9.29 3.68 -33.13
C GLY A 75 8.89 2.80 -31.93
N ASN A 76 7.81 2.05 -32.05
CA ASN A 76 7.39 1.10 -31.01
C ASN A 76 8.22 -0.19 -31.06
N ILE A 77 8.39 -0.85 -29.91
CA ILE A 77 8.89 -2.22 -29.82
C ILE A 77 7.73 -3.10 -29.41
N VAL A 78 7.33 -4.03 -30.28
CA VAL A 78 6.33 -5.05 -29.97
C VAL A 78 6.95 -6.43 -30.23
N LEU A 79 7.17 -7.18 -29.16
CA LEU A 79 7.70 -8.55 -29.20
C LEU A 79 6.75 -9.50 -28.50
N LEU A 80 6.27 -10.48 -29.25
CA LEU A 80 5.52 -11.62 -28.73
C LEU A 80 6.40 -12.86 -28.85
N ALA A 81 6.51 -13.65 -27.80
CA ALA A 81 7.18 -14.94 -27.82
C ALA A 81 6.20 -16.04 -27.42
N GLY A 82 6.27 -17.17 -28.12
CA GLY A 82 5.47 -18.34 -27.80
C GLY A 82 5.79 -18.92 -26.42
N ASP A 83 7.00 -18.74 -25.91
CA ASP A 83 7.44 -19.22 -24.59
C ASP A 83 8.21 -18.09 -23.87
N THR A 84 9.19 -18.40 -23.02
CA THR A 84 9.97 -17.43 -22.23
C THR A 84 10.62 -16.34 -23.08
N ILE A 85 10.54 -15.08 -22.62
CA ILE A 85 11.43 -14.00 -23.06
C ILE A 85 12.54 -13.85 -22.02
N THR A 86 13.79 -14.11 -22.41
CA THR A 86 14.98 -13.81 -21.59
C THR A 86 15.65 -12.55 -22.12
N ILE A 87 15.90 -11.58 -21.25
CA ILE A 87 16.48 -10.28 -21.63
C ILE A 87 17.85 -10.15 -21.01
N ASN A 88 18.89 -10.06 -21.86
CA ASN A 88 20.26 -9.81 -21.46
C ASN A 88 20.69 -8.41 -21.89
N GLU A 89 21.61 -7.84 -21.12
CA GLU A 89 22.24 -6.55 -21.43
C GLU A 89 23.15 -6.60 -22.69
N GLY A 90 23.47 -7.79 -23.19
CA GLY A 90 24.36 -7.93 -24.32
C GLY A 90 25.81 -7.55 -24.02
N TYR A 91 26.62 -7.43 -25.08
CA TYR A 91 28.06 -7.22 -25.04
C TYR A 91 28.46 -5.74 -24.90
N ASP A 92 27.60 -4.80 -25.30
CA ASP A 92 27.92 -3.38 -25.34
C ASP A 92 27.74 -2.67 -23.99
N LEU A 93 27.04 -3.29 -23.03
CA LEU A 93 26.96 -2.91 -21.62
C LEU A 93 26.48 -1.46 -21.41
N ASN A 94 25.55 -1.02 -22.26
CA ASN A 94 25.03 0.35 -22.35
C ASN A 94 23.85 0.62 -21.37
N ARG A 95 23.38 -0.43 -20.69
CA ARG A 95 22.19 -0.57 -19.84
C ARG A 95 20.87 -0.32 -20.57
N LYS A 96 20.71 -0.88 -21.78
CA LYS A 96 19.59 -0.64 -22.69
C LYS A 96 19.20 -1.87 -23.51
N ALA A 97 19.18 -3.05 -22.88
CA ALA A 97 18.72 -4.29 -23.49
C ALA A 97 17.43 -4.15 -24.35
N VAL A 98 16.45 -3.37 -23.88
CA VAL A 98 15.29 -2.95 -24.68
C VAL A 98 15.11 -1.43 -24.57
N TYR A 99 15.22 -0.70 -25.68
CA TYR A 99 15.14 0.76 -25.70
C TYR A 99 14.27 1.32 -26.82
N ALA A 100 13.19 2.01 -26.45
CA ALA A 100 12.34 2.76 -27.37
C ALA A 100 12.52 4.28 -27.18
N GLY A 101 13.26 4.91 -28.09
CA GLY A 101 13.53 6.35 -28.02
C GLY A 101 12.32 7.22 -28.38
N GLY A 102 12.20 8.41 -27.78
CA GLY A 102 11.11 9.36 -28.00
C GLY A 102 9.78 8.91 -27.39
N ALA A 103 8.70 8.92 -28.19
CA ALA A 103 7.37 8.48 -27.75
C ALA A 103 7.09 6.99 -28.06
N GLY A 104 8.12 6.21 -28.37
CA GLY A 104 7.98 4.80 -28.72
C GLY A 104 7.50 3.96 -27.54
N ASN A 105 6.42 3.20 -27.75
CA ASN A 105 5.88 2.29 -26.74
C ASN A 105 6.60 0.94 -26.77
N ILE A 106 6.58 0.21 -25.66
CA ILE A 106 7.12 -1.15 -25.55
C ILE A 106 6.01 -2.11 -25.14
N LEU A 107 5.81 -3.18 -25.90
CA LEU A 107 5.07 -4.37 -25.49
C LEU A 107 5.99 -5.59 -25.57
N LEU A 108 6.20 -6.26 -24.43
CA LEU A 108 6.82 -7.57 -24.36
C LEU A 108 5.79 -8.59 -23.86
N LYS A 109 5.58 -9.68 -24.58
CA LYS A 109 4.57 -10.68 -24.22
C LYS A 109 5.06 -12.11 -24.39
N ALA A 110 5.19 -12.86 -23.29
CA ALA A 110 5.43 -14.31 -23.29
C ALA A 110 4.09 -15.06 -23.18
N MET A 111 3.78 -15.94 -24.14
CA MET A 111 2.46 -16.55 -24.24
C MET A 111 2.21 -17.77 -23.33
N HIS A 112 3.26 -18.50 -22.94
CA HIS A 112 3.10 -19.74 -22.14
C HIS A 112 3.96 -19.78 -20.87
N ASN A 113 4.90 -18.85 -20.69
CA ASN A 113 5.86 -18.91 -19.60
C ASN A 113 6.22 -17.51 -19.06
N GLU A 114 7.41 -17.38 -18.47
CA GLU A 114 7.89 -16.18 -17.80
C GLU A 114 8.50 -15.12 -18.74
N ILE A 115 8.66 -13.91 -18.22
CA ILE A 115 9.61 -12.92 -18.74
C ILE A 115 10.71 -12.75 -17.69
N HIS A 116 11.94 -13.09 -18.07
CA HIS A 116 13.10 -13.06 -17.20
C HIS A 116 14.05 -11.94 -17.63
N ILE A 117 14.24 -10.93 -16.78
CA ILE A 117 15.05 -9.75 -17.04
C ILE A 117 16.33 -9.87 -16.21
N ASN A 118 17.44 -10.20 -16.87
CA ASN A 118 18.71 -10.46 -16.20
C ASN A 118 19.34 -9.20 -15.62
N ASP A 119 20.31 -9.41 -14.73
CA ASP A 119 21.06 -8.34 -14.07
C ASP A 119 21.49 -7.26 -15.05
N THR A 120 21.23 -6.00 -14.69
CA THR A 120 21.57 -4.79 -15.46
C THR A 120 20.87 -4.60 -16.80
N ALA A 121 20.08 -5.58 -17.28
CA ALA A 121 19.36 -5.52 -18.56
C ALA A 121 18.12 -4.63 -18.45
N LYS A 122 18.25 -3.35 -18.80
CA LYS A 122 17.14 -2.39 -18.60
C LYS A 122 16.15 -2.37 -19.76
N ILE A 123 14.89 -2.09 -19.42
CA ILE A 123 13.82 -1.79 -20.37
C ILE A 123 13.45 -0.32 -20.24
N ILE A 124 13.62 0.45 -21.31
CA ILE A 124 13.50 1.91 -21.25
C ILE A 124 12.68 2.42 -22.43
N SER A 125 11.67 3.21 -22.15
CA SER A 125 11.08 4.14 -23.11
C SER A 125 11.39 5.57 -22.67
N ASP A 126 11.65 6.52 -23.58
CA ASP A 126 11.88 7.90 -23.11
C ASP A 126 10.58 8.49 -22.54
N THR A 127 9.48 8.45 -23.29
CA THR A 127 8.17 9.01 -22.89
C THR A 127 6.98 8.12 -23.22
N GLY A 128 7.18 7.03 -23.96
CA GLY A 128 6.14 6.08 -24.29
C GLY A 128 5.79 5.15 -23.12
N HIS A 129 4.74 4.37 -23.31
CA HIS A 129 4.22 3.42 -22.34
C HIS A 129 4.95 2.07 -22.44
N ILE A 130 5.05 1.36 -21.33
CA ILE A 130 5.65 0.03 -21.26
C ILE A 130 4.60 -0.95 -20.74
N THR A 131 4.37 -2.03 -21.50
CA THR A 131 3.52 -3.14 -21.08
C THR A 131 4.31 -4.44 -21.18
N ILE A 132 4.33 -5.20 -20.09
CA ILE A 132 4.98 -6.51 -20.00
C ILE A 132 3.95 -7.51 -19.55
N VAL A 133 3.73 -8.56 -20.33
CA VAL A 133 2.75 -9.61 -20.04
C VAL A 133 3.43 -10.97 -20.08
N ALA A 134 3.50 -11.64 -18.95
CA ALA A 134 3.94 -13.03 -18.87
C ALA A 134 2.74 -13.93 -18.57
N ALA A 135 2.75 -15.15 -19.12
CA ALA A 135 1.73 -16.12 -18.80
C ALA A 135 1.88 -16.61 -17.35
N ASN A 136 3.13 -16.87 -16.94
CA ASN A 136 3.49 -17.21 -15.56
C ASN A 136 4.13 -15.99 -14.89
N ASP A 137 5.45 -15.99 -14.71
CA ASP A 137 6.15 -15.05 -13.84
C ASP A 137 6.79 -13.86 -14.58
N ILE A 138 6.94 -12.74 -13.90
CA ILE A 138 7.84 -11.66 -14.32
C ILE A 138 8.95 -11.54 -13.28
N ASN A 139 10.19 -11.77 -13.71
CA ASN A 139 11.36 -11.77 -12.83
C ASN A 139 12.31 -10.63 -13.21
N GLN A 140 12.40 -9.62 -12.35
CA GLN A 140 13.38 -8.53 -12.44
C GLN A 140 14.55 -8.84 -11.52
N LEU A 141 15.72 -9.19 -12.07
CA LEU A 141 16.94 -9.39 -11.28
C LEU A 141 17.62 -8.07 -10.91
N ALA A 142 18.79 -8.13 -10.29
CA ALA A 142 19.45 -6.97 -9.70
C ALA A 142 19.77 -5.89 -10.76
N ASN A 143 19.34 -4.66 -10.51
CA ASN A 143 19.52 -3.51 -11.40
C ASN A 143 18.81 -3.64 -12.77
N ALA A 144 17.92 -4.62 -12.94
CA ALA A 144 17.10 -4.83 -14.14
C ALA A 144 15.91 -3.84 -14.19
N ASN A 145 16.23 -2.55 -14.26
CA ASN A 145 15.21 -1.50 -14.12
C ASN A 145 14.29 -1.42 -15.34
N ILE A 146 13.03 -1.11 -15.09
CA ILE A 146 12.02 -0.79 -16.10
C ILE A 146 11.67 0.70 -15.94
N SER A 147 11.75 1.49 -17.00
CA SER A 147 11.48 2.92 -16.85
C SER A 147 10.98 3.70 -18.06
N THR A 148 10.23 4.75 -17.75
CA THR A 148 9.83 5.80 -18.69
C THR A 148 9.75 7.15 -17.99
N THR A 149 9.75 8.26 -18.71
CA THR A 149 9.65 9.59 -18.07
C THR A 149 8.20 9.94 -17.75
N ASN A 150 7.28 9.65 -18.67
CA ASN A 150 5.87 10.07 -18.56
C ASN A 150 4.86 8.96 -18.87
N GLY A 151 5.30 7.85 -19.46
CA GLY A 151 4.40 6.75 -19.78
C GLY A 151 3.95 5.99 -18.55
N CYS A 152 2.83 5.28 -18.69
CA CYS A 152 2.45 4.22 -17.76
C CYS A 152 3.40 3.02 -17.91
N ILE A 153 3.62 2.31 -16.81
CA ILE A 153 4.25 1.00 -16.81
C ILE A 153 3.22 -0.01 -16.31
N ASP A 154 3.01 -1.08 -17.06
CA ASP A 154 2.03 -2.12 -16.76
C ASP A 154 2.68 -3.51 -16.81
N LEU A 155 2.72 -4.20 -15.67
CA LEU A 155 3.29 -5.54 -15.51
C LEU A 155 2.17 -6.53 -15.16
N LYS A 156 1.95 -7.55 -16.01
CA LYS A 156 0.89 -8.54 -15.84
C LYS A 156 1.45 -9.97 -15.89
N ALA A 157 1.43 -10.67 -14.76
CA ALA A 157 1.76 -12.08 -14.59
C ALA A 157 0.46 -12.90 -14.45
N THR A 158 -0.06 -13.46 -15.56
CA THR A 158 -1.46 -13.89 -15.61
C THR A 158 -1.81 -15.16 -14.83
N ALA A 159 -0.81 -15.95 -14.44
CA ALA A 159 -0.97 -17.16 -13.65
C ALA A 159 0.14 -17.34 -12.60
N GLY A 160 1.14 -16.46 -12.60
CA GLY A 160 2.31 -16.54 -11.74
C GLY A 160 2.49 -15.29 -10.86
N ALA A 161 3.72 -15.09 -10.43
CA ALA A 161 4.16 -14.04 -9.53
C ALA A 161 4.90 -12.92 -10.28
N ILE A 162 5.02 -11.76 -9.63
CA ILE A 162 5.98 -10.72 -10.03
C ILE A 162 7.04 -10.65 -8.94
N THR A 163 8.30 -10.89 -9.29
CA THR A 163 9.42 -10.81 -8.36
C THR A 163 10.37 -9.71 -8.80
N MET A 164 10.55 -8.71 -7.94
CA MET A 164 11.56 -7.67 -8.09
C MET A 164 12.67 -7.91 -7.07
N ASP A 165 13.90 -8.08 -7.55
CA ASP A 165 15.07 -8.07 -6.69
C ASP A 165 15.16 -6.74 -5.93
N ASN A 166 15.72 -6.76 -4.72
CA ASN A 166 15.95 -5.58 -3.88
C ASN A 166 16.66 -4.43 -4.64
N TYR A 167 17.55 -4.76 -5.60
CA TYR A 167 18.26 -3.77 -6.42
C TYR A 167 17.54 -3.42 -7.73
N ALA A 168 16.38 -3.99 -8.01
CA ALA A 168 15.55 -3.64 -9.16
C ALA A 168 14.64 -2.45 -8.85
N MET A 169 14.36 -1.63 -9.86
CA MET A 169 13.46 -0.50 -9.75
C MET A 169 12.59 -0.36 -10.99
N THR A 170 11.29 -0.24 -10.79
CA THR A 170 10.34 0.15 -11.84
C THR A 170 9.92 1.60 -11.57
N TYR A 171 10.20 2.51 -12.51
CA TYR A 171 9.95 3.93 -12.27
C TYR A 171 9.39 4.70 -13.48
N THR A 172 8.48 5.62 -13.17
CA THR A 172 8.00 6.66 -14.08
C THR A 172 7.96 8.01 -13.39
N GLY A 173 8.13 9.10 -14.13
CA GLY A 173 8.15 10.45 -13.57
C GLY A 173 6.76 11.04 -13.36
N THR A 174 5.83 10.78 -14.27
CA THR A 174 4.45 11.32 -14.21
C THR A 174 3.36 10.33 -14.60
N GLY A 175 3.72 9.15 -15.11
CA GLY A 175 2.75 8.12 -15.46
C GLY A 175 2.35 7.28 -14.25
N ASN A 176 1.37 6.41 -14.45
CA ASN A 176 0.92 5.47 -13.42
C ASN A 176 1.60 4.10 -13.59
N ILE A 177 1.76 3.36 -12.48
CA ILE A 177 2.31 1.99 -12.50
C ILE A 177 1.22 0.99 -12.10
N GLY A 178 1.03 -0.03 -12.92
CA GLY A 178 0.13 -1.16 -12.66
C GLY A 178 0.90 -2.47 -12.52
N LEU A 179 0.64 -3.21 -11.44
CA LEU A 179 1.10 -4.58 -11.27
C LEU A 179 -0.10 -5.49 -11.03
N LEU A 180 -0.19 -6.56 -11.81
CA LEU A 180 -1.21 -7.60 -11.65
C LEU A 180 -0.55 -8.98 -11.68
N ALA A 181 -0.74 -9.76 -10.63
CA ALA A 181 -0.28 -11.14 -10.54
C ALA A 181 -1.38 -12.02 -9.96
N GLU A 182 -1.41 -13.30 -10.37
CA GLU A 182 -2.25 -14.29 -9.69
C GLU A 182 -1.60 -14.74 -8.37
N GLY A 183 -0.28 -14.93 -8.36
CA GLY A 183 0.52 -15.23 -7.18
C GLY A 183 1.08 -13.98 -6.51
N ASP A 184 2.11 -14.17 -5.70
CA ASP A 184 2.72 -13.10 -4.91
C ASP A 184 3.35 -12.01 -5.78
N ILE A 185 3.39 -10.79 -5.24
CA ILE A 185 4.15 -9.67 -5.78
C ILE A 185 5.20 -9.29 -4.72
N GLN A 186 6.48 -9.56 -5.03
CA GLN A 186 7.62 -9.20 -4.20
C GLN A 186 8.26 -7.91 -4.74
N LEU A 187 8.31 -6.87 -3.92
CA LEU A 187 8.69 -5.51 -4.29
C LEU A 187 10.17 -5.26 -4.04
N GLY A 188 10.82 -4.56 -4.97
CA GLY A 188 12.16 -3.99 -4.76
C GLY A 188 12.06 -2.47 -4.65
N GLY A 189 11.58 -1.81 -5.71
CA GLY A 189 11.23 -0.39 -5.65
C GLY A 189 10.32 0.05 -6.78
N LEU A 190 9.22 0.71 -6.43
CA LEU A 190 8.23 1.28 -7.34
C LEU A 190 8.13 2.79 -7.13
N ILE A 191 8.40 3.58 -8.18
CA ILE A 191 8.36 5.05 -8.09
C ILE A 191 7.54 5.63 -9.23
N ALA A 192 6.39 6.22 -8.93
CA ALA A 192 5.52 6.85 -9.92
C ALA A 192 5.62 8.39 -9.98
N GLY A 193 6.56 9.02 -9.25
CA GLY A 193 6.74 10.48 -9.27
C GLY A 193 5.44 11.20 -8.90
N THR A 194 4.79 11.87 -9.86
CA THR A 194 3.48 12.53 -9.65
C THR A 194 2.26 11.68 -10.07
N GLY A 195 2.47 10.41 -10.41
CA GLY A 195 1.41 9.46 -10.76
C GLY A 195 1.05 8.53 -9.61
N ASP A 196 0.09 7.66 -9.91
CA ASP A 196 -0.51 6.70 -8.97
C ASP A 196 -0.04 5.28 -9.24
N ILE A 197 -0.12 4.44 -8.21
CA ILE A 197 0.25 3.02 -8.28
C ILE A 197 -0.95 2.15 -7.92
N CYS A 198 -1.23 1.13 -8.74
CA CYS A 198 -2.19 0.09 -8.43
C CYS A 198 -1.52 -1.30 -8.47
N ILE A 199 -1.69 -2.08 -7.40
CA ILE A 199 -1.11 -3.41 -7.24
C ILE A 199 -2.23 -4.39 -6.92
N THR A 200 -2.31 -5.49 -7.65
CA THR A 200 -3.27 -6.57 -7.39
C THR A 200 -2.56 -7.92 -7.43
N SER A 201 -2.53 -8.61 -6.29
CA SER A 201 -2.16 -10.02 -6.18
C SER A 201 -3.43 -10.83 -5.88
N SER A 202 -4.02 -11.45 -6.92
CA SER A 202 -5.37 -12.02 -6.83
C SER A 202 -5.50 -13.11 -5.75
N ASN A 203 -4.51 -14.01 -5.67
CA ASN A 203 -4.50 -15.16 -4.76
C ASN A 203 -3.23 -15.23 -3.90
N GLY A 204 -2.38 -14.21 -3.93
CA GLY A 204 -1.13 -14.13 -3.17
C GLY A 204 -1.07 -12.93 -2.23
N SER A 205 0.15 -12.61 -1.83
CA SER A 205 0.49 -11.46 -1.01
C SER A 205 1.27 -10.41 -1.80
N ILE A 206 1.24 -9.17 -1.30
CA ILE A 206 2.19 -8.11 -1.66
C ILE A 206 3.24 -8.06 -0.55
N LEU A 207 4.50 -8.26 -0.89
CA LEU A 207 5.60 -8.49 0.05
C LEU A 207 6.77 -7.55 -0.24
N ASP A 208 7.42 -7.07 0.80
CA ASP A 208 8.73 -6.45 0.72
C ASP A 208 9.80 -7.51 0.37
N ASN A 209 10.76 -7.14 -0.48
CA ASN A 209 11.92 -7.96 -0.85
C ASN A 209 13.26 -7.27 -0.55
N GLY A 210 13.27 -6.34 0.42
CA GLY A 210 14.41 -5.79 1.13
C GLY A 210 14.55 -4.26 1.07
N ASP A 211 15.45 -3.72 1.90
CA ASP A 211 15.49 -2.28 2.22
C ASP A 211 16.38 -1.39 1.34
N ARG A 212 16.74 -1.83 0.11
CA ARG A 212 17.67 -1.03 -0.72
C ARG A 212 17.03 0.27 -1.15
N PHE A 213 15.75 0.18 -1.47
CA PHE A 213 14.86 1.27 -1.80
C PHE A 213 13.68 1.20 -0.85
N LYS A 214 12.97 2.31 -0.77
CA LYS A 214 11.59 2.28 -0.30
C LYS A 214 10.75 1.51 -1.31
N ASP A 215 9.87 0.63 -0.84
CA ASP A 215 9.05 -0.20 -1.70
C ASP A 215 8.22 0.63 -2.68
N ILE A 216 7.55 1.67 -2.18
CA ILE A 216 6.58 2.43 -2.99
C ILE A 216 6.66 3.94 -2.74
N GLN A 217 6.74 4.71 -3.81
CA GLN A 217 6.64 6.17 -3.81
C GLN A 217 5.70 6.65 -4.92
N ALA A 218 4.62 7.35 -4.57
CA ALA A 218 3.57 7.78 -5.50
C ALA A 218 2.72 8.91 -4.91
N VAL A 219 1.77 9.44 -5.67
CA VAL A 219 0.72 10.31 -5.11
C VAL A 219 -0.33 9.46 -4.40
N ALA A 220 -0.97 8.52 -5.10
CA ALA A 220 -1.93 7.60 -4.52
C ALA A 220 -1.53 6.12 -4.73
N LEU A 221 -1.81 5.29 -3.73
CA LEU A 221 -1.55 3.85 -3.75
C LEU A 221 -2.82 3.04 -3.49
N ARG A 222 -3.16 2.19 -4.46
CA ARG A 222 -4.25 1.21 -4.38
C ARG A 222 -3.69 -0.21 -4.35
N MET A 223 -3.84 -0.92 -3.24
CA MET A 223 -3.40 -2.31 -3.10
C MET A 223 -4.56 -3.28 -2.88
N ASN A 224 -4.46 -4.45 -3.49
CA ASN A 224 -5.38 -5.56 -3.26
C ASN A 224 -4.59 -6.88 -3.26
N ALA A 225 -4.67 -7.64 -2.17
CA ALA A 225 -4.02 -8.93 -2.03
C ALA A 225 -5.01 -9.99 -1.54
N GLY A 226 -4.97 -11.17 -2.14
CA GLY A 226 -5.81 -12.30 -1.72
C GLY A 226 -5.45 -12.82 -0.32
N ILE A 227 -4.19 -12.67 0.10
CA ILE A 227 -3.69 -13.19 1.38
C ILE A 227 -3.26 -12.07 2.33
N GLY A 228 -2.26 -11.27 1.99
CA GLY A 228 -1.67 -10.26 2.88
C GLY A 228 -0.95 -9.13 2.15
N ILE A 229 -0.78 -8.00 2.84
CA ILE A 229 0.05 -6.87 2.41
C ILE A 229 1.06 -6.63 3.52
N GLY A 230 2.34 -6.82 3.21
CA GLY A 230 3.39 -6.99 4.22
C GLY A 230 3.21 -8.29 4.99
N THR A 231 4.09 -8.52 5.97
CA THR A 231 4.04 -9.66 6.89
C THR A 231 3.97 -9.18 8.32
N LEU A 232 3.19 -9.89 9.15
CA LEU A 232 3.01 -9.60 10.58
C LEU A 232 3.51 -10.78 11.42
N GLY A 233 4.14 -10.47 12.55
CA GLY A 233 4.46 -11.42 13.61
C GLY A 233 5.89 -11.30 14.16
N ILE A 234 6.11 -11.77 15.39
CA ILE A 234 7.31 -11.55 16.24
C ILE A 234 8.67 -11.69 15.52
N GLU A 235 8.80 -12.59 14.55
CA GLU A 235 10.07 -12.87 13.84
C GLU A 235 9.97 -12.69 12.32
N ASN A 236 8.80 -12.27 11.80
CA ASN A 236 8.55 -12.09 10.37
C ASN A 236 7.78 -10.78 10.12
N ASP A 237 7.89 -9.80 11.02
CA ASP A 237 7.27 -8.49 10.85
C ASP A 237 8.07 -7.73 9.80
N GLU A 238 7.46 -7.53 8.63
CA GLU A 238 8.03 -6.73 7.56
C GLU A 238 6.91 -5.94 6.90
N ALA A 239 6.91 -4.64 7.15
CA ALA A 239 5.90 -3.73 6.61
C ALA A 239 6.24 -3.36 5.17
N ILE A 240 5.24 -3.01 4.37
CA ILE A 240 5.53 -2.33 3.10
C ILE A 240 5.87 -0.87 3.43
N ASP A 241 7.08 -0.46 3.05
CA ASP A 241 7.57 0.91 3.22
C ASP A 241 7.02 1.81 2.12
N ILE A 242 6.21 2.80 2.51
CA ILE A 242 5.53 3.69 1.56
C ILE A 242 5.85 5.18 1.80
N SER A 243 5.68 5.97 0.74
CA SER A 243 5.71 7.44 0.73
C SER A 243 4.66 7.92 -0.26
N VAL A 244 3.42 8.03 0.22
CA VAL A 244 2.25 8.38 -0.60
C VAL A 244 1.33 9.33 0.15
N GLU A 245 0.54 10.11 -0.59
CA GLU A 245 -0.44 11.04 -0.01
C GLU A 245 -1.74 10.31 0.35
N LYS A 246 -2.17 9.34 -0.48
CA LYS A 246 -3.41 8.58 -0.30
C LYS A 246 -3.20 7.07 -0.36
N LEU A 247 -3.87 6.33 0.51
CA LEU A 247 -3.79 4.87 0.56
C LEU A 247 -5.17 4.19 0.60
N THR A 248 -5.29 3.10 -0.16
CA THR A 248 -6.29 2.04 0.07
C THR A 248 -5.62 0.68 -0.01
N ALA A 249 -6.05 -0.24 0.84
CA ALA A 249 -5.44 -1.56 0.93
C ALA A 249 -6.46 -2.62 1.35
N HIS A 250 -6.67 -3.62 0.51
CA HIS A 250 -7.52 -4.78 0.83
C HIS A 250 -6.67 -6.05 0.92
N ALA A 251 -6.84 -6.83 1.99
CA ALA A 251 -6.11 -8.06 2.22
C ALA A 251 -6.98 -9.23 2.71
N GLY A 252 -6.39 -10.42 2.69
CA GLY A 252 -6.97 -11.64 3.23
C GLY A 252 -6.72 -11.84 4.72
N SER A 253 -6.34 -13.06 5.08
CA SER A 253 -6.14 -13.48 6.47
C SER A 253 -4.78 -13.15 7.07
N ALA A 254 -3.79 -12.81 6.26
CA ALA A 254 -2.48 -12.39 6.77
C ALA A 254 -2.47 -10.91 7.19
N GLY A 255 -3.47 -10.14 6.78
CA GLY A 255 -3.65 -8.75 7.21
C GLY A 255 -2.90 -7.73 6.36
N ILE A 256 -2.79 -6.53 6.90
CA ILE A 256 -2.16 -5.35 6.29
C ILE A 256 -1.12 -4.83 7.28
N ASN A 257 0.12 -4.67 6.83
CA ASN A 257 1.22 -4.07 7.58
C ASN A 257 1.92 -3.01 6.74
N ILE A 258 1.76 -1.74 7.12
CA ILE A 258 2.22 -0.59 6.35
C ILE A 258 3.01 0.36 7.23
N LEU A 259 4.18 0.77 6.74
CA LEU A 259 5.00 1.83 7.32
C LEU A 259 5.10 3.01 6.35
N GLU A 260 4.42 4.10 6.68
CA GLU A 260 4.42 5.33 5.88
C GLU A 260 5.40 6.35 6.46
N GLU A 261 6.18 7.00 5.61
CA GLU A 261 7.18 7.96 6.07
C GLU A 261 6.58 9.30 6.49
N ASN A 262 5.56 9.76 5.79
CA ASN A 262 5.00 11.10 5.92
C ASN A 262 3.51 11.08 6.25
N ASP A 263 2.78 12.15 5.91
CA ASP A 263 1.36 12.28 6.24
C ASP A 263 0.56 11.35 5.31
N ILE A 264 -0.45 10.66 5.84
CA ILE A 264 -1.26 9.72 5.06
C ILE A 264 -2.75 10.01 5.19
N GLU A 265 -3.44 9.94 4.06
CA GLU A 265 -4.89 10.03 3.98
C GLU A 265 -5.47 8.69 3.52
N ILE A 266 -6.40 8.13 4.28
CA ILE A 266 -7.22 6.99 3.84
C ILE A 266 -8.45 7.57 3.14
N ASN A 267 -8.54 7.36 1.82
CA ASN A 267 -9.62 7.89 0.99
C ASN A 267 -9.77 7.03 -0.27
N THR A 268 -10.88 7.17 -0.98
CA THR A 268 -11.13 6.54 -2.28
C THR A 268 -10.06 6.92 -3.32
N ILE A 269 -9.52 5.91 -3.99
CA ILE A 269 -8.52 6.03 -5.05
C ILE A 269 -9.05 5.37 -6.32
N ASN A 270 -8.88 6.08 -7.44
CA ASN A 270 -9.05 5.54 -8.79
C ASN A 270 -7.72 5.60 -9.55
N VAL A 271 -7.40 4.54 -10.31
CA VAL A 271 -6.14 4.49 -11.08
C VAL A 271 -6.45 4.10 -12.51
N THR A 272 -5.87 4.84 -13.45
CA THR A 272 -5.93 4.51 -14.88
C THR A 272 -4.56 4.13 -15.42
N ILE A 273 -4.51 3.08 -16.23
CA ILE A 273 -3.26 2.57 -16.83
C ILE A 273 -3.44 2.51 -18.34
N ASN A 274 -2.43 2.95 -19.08
CA ASN A 274 -2.38 2.78 -20.53
C ASN A 274 -1.66 1.48 -20.88
N HIS A 275 -2.35 0.59 -21.58
CA HIS A 275 -1.83 -0.69 -22.07
C HIS A 275 -1.41 -0.58 -23.52
N VAL A 276 -0.21 -1.04 -23.84
CA VAL A 276 0.28 -1.13 -25.22
C VAL A 276 -0.29 -2.39 -25.87
N GLY A 277 -1.05 -2.22 -26.94
CA GLY A 277 -1.63 -3.30 -27.73
C GLY A 277 -0.66 -3.94 -28.71
N LEU A 278 -1.09 -5.03 -29.34
CA LEU A 278 -0.30 -5.76 -30.35
C LEU A 278 0.04 -4.91 -31.58
N ASP A 279 -0.70 -3.82 -31.81
CA ASP A 279 -0.46 -2.87 -32.89
C ASP A 279 0.41 -1.67 -32.46
N GLY A 280 0.95 -1.69 -31.22
CA GLY A 280 1.78 -0.64 -30.65
C GLY A 280 1.01 0.61 -30.20
N LYS A 281 -0.32 0.63 -30.34
CA LYS A 281 -1.17 1.71 -29.82
C LYS A 281 -1.53 1.47 -28.37
N THR A 282 -2.01 2.51 -27.69
CA THR A 282 -2.45 2.41 -26.31
C THR A 282 -3.96 2.35 -26.15
N THR A 283 -4.40 1.61 -25.14
CA THR A 283 -5.77 1.62 -24.63
C THR A 283 -5.75 1.93 -23.14
N LEU A 284 -6.60 2.85 -22.71
CA LEU A 284 -6.74 3.20 -21.30
C LEU A 284 -7.66 2.19 -20.59
N GLU A 285 -7.19 1.61 -19.51
CA GLU A 285 -7.96 0.80 -18.56
C GLU A 285 -8.13 1.60 -17.27
N THR A 286 -9.34 1.59 -16.71
CA THR A 286 -9.65 2.25 -15.44
C THR A 286 -9.97 1.17 -14.41
N HIS A 287 -9.23 1.16 -13.31
CA HIS A 287 -9.53 0.28 -12.19
C HIS A 287 -10.78 0.78 -11.48
N ALA A 288 -11.55 -0.14 -10.91
CA ALA A 288 -12.68 0.22 -10.07
C ALA A 288 -12.17 1.02 -8.86
N ASP A 289 -12.93 2.07 -8.52
CA ASP A 289 -12.74 2.85 -7.30
C ASP A 289 -12.62 1.88 -6.11
N GLN A 290 -11.58 2.10 -5.32
CA GLN A 290 -11.35 1.38 -4.08
C GLN A 290 -11.21 2.41 -2.98
N SER A 291 -11.80 2.13 -1.84
CA SER A 291 -11.73 2.91 -0.61
C SER A 291 -11.12 2.02 0.48
N ASP A 292 -10.72 2.65 1.58
CA ASP A 292 -10.57 2.00 2.89
C ASP A 292 -9.35 1.07 3.04
N LEU A 293 -9.10 0.69 4.30
CA LEU A 293 -8.25 -0.42 4.72
C LEU A 293 -9.15 -1.57 5.19
N LYS A 294 -9.13 -2.70 4.49
CA LYS A 294 -10.06 -3.81 4.78
C LYS A 294 -9.37 -5.16 4.74
N THR A 295 -9.68 -6.01 5.72
CA THR A 295 -9.34 -7.45 5.64
C THR A 295 -10.59 -8.26 5.45
N SER A 296 -10.51 -9.40 4.78
CA SER A 296 -11.68 -10.26 4.50
C SER A 296 -11.83 -11.45 5.46
N SER A 297 -10.79 -11.79 6.23
CA SER A 297 -10.80 -13.00 7.09
C SER A 297 -9.81 -12.94 8.26
N ASN A 298 -10.16 -12.33 9.40
CA ASN A 298 -9.34 -12.32 10.63
C ASN A 298 -7.96 -11.66 10.50
N GLY A 299 -7.63 -11.03 9.36
CA GLY A 299 -6.38 -10.31 9.18
C GLY A 299 -6.38 -9.02 9.99
N ALA A 300 -5.27 -8.73 10.67
CA ALA A 300 -5.08 -7.46 11.36
C ALA A 300 -4.78 -6.32 10.37
N ILE A 301 -4.96 -5.08 10.82
CA ILE A 301 -4.60 -3.87 10.09
C ILE A 301 -3.65 -3.07 10.95
N ILE A 302 -2.39 -2.96 10.52
CA ILE A 302 -1.37 -2.15 11.15
C ILE A 302 -0.96 -1.06 10.16
N LEU A 303 -1.19 0.20 10.55
CA LEU A 303 -0.73 1.38 9.83
C LEU A 303 0.07 2.26 10.79
N GLN A 304 1.32 2.54 10.42
CA GLN A 304 2.19 3.40 11.20
C GLN A 304 2.77 4.49 10.31
N THR A 305 2.86 5.71 10.83
CA THR A 305 3.65 6.77 10.19
C THR A 305 4.94 7.01 10.97
N ILE A 306 6.02 7.38 10.27
CA ILE A 306 7.30 7.76 10.90
C ILE A 306 7.28 9.23 11.32
N THR A 307 6.95 10.12 10.38
CA THR A 307 7.00 11.57 10.60
C THR A 307 5.68 12.30 10.39
N GLY A 308 4.63 11.61 9.91
CA GLY A 308 3.37 12.24 9.56
C GLY A 308 2.17 11.90 10.43
N ALA A 309 1.04 12.52 10.11
CA ALA A 309 -0.27 12.29 10.68
C ALA A 309 -1.04 11.22 9.88
N ILE A 310 -2.10 10.68 10.49
CA ILE A 310 -3.05 9.79 9.82
C ILE A 310 -4.39 10.53 9.74
N THR A 311 -4.90 10.73 8.53
CA THR A 311 -6.24 11.27 8.29
C THR A 311 -7.11 10.20 7.66
N ILE A 312 -8.33 10.07 8.14
CA ILE A 312 -9.34 9.14 7.66
C ILE A 312 -10.48 10.01 7.07
N ASP A 313 -10.73 9.91 5.76
CA ASP A 313 -11.59 10.80 4.96
C ASP A 313 -12.52 10.06 3.98
N ASP A 314 -13.18 9.01 4.45
CA ASP A 314 -14.25 8.30 3.76
C ASP A 314 -15.28 7.81 4.82
N SER A 315 -16.34 7.15 4.36
CA SER A 315 -17.58 6.90 5.09
C SER A 315 -17.68 5.53 5.80
N GLN A 316 -16.62 4.68 5.81
CA GLN A 316 -16.42 3.45 6.64
C GLN A 316 -15.02 2.83 6.44
N ASP A 317 -13.98 3.41 7.03
CA ASP A 317 -12.67 3.40 6.39
C ASP A 317 -11.73 2.30 6.81
N ILE A 318 -11.87 1.78 8.01
CA ILE A 318 -10.91 0.80 8.53
C ILE A 318 -11.68 -0.38 9.11
N LYS A 319 -11.58 -1.53 8.46
CA LYS A 319 -12.35 -2.72 8.86
C LYS A 319 -11.52 -3.99 8.88
N ALA A 320 -11.04 -4.37 10.07
CA ALA A 320 -10.49 -5.70 10.30
C ALA A 320 -11.65 -6.67 10.61
N HIS A 321 -11.75 -7.76 9.83
CA HIS A 321 -12.85 -8.72 10.01
C HIS A 321 -12.56 -9.73 11.12
N GLY A 322 -13.62 -10.24 11.76
CA GLY A 322 -13.51 -11.35 12.72
C GLY A 322 -12.58 -11.03 13.87
N THR A 323 -11.50 -11.78 14.08
CA THR A 323 -10.55 -11.55 15.18
C THR A 323 -9.40 -10.60 14.84
N GLY A 324 -9.42 -9.93 13.68
CA GLY A 324 -8.35 -9.04 13.25
C GLY A 324 -8.23 -7.81 14.14
N ASN A 325 -7.02 -7.51 14.62
CA ASN A 325 -6.75 -6.30 15.40
C ASN A 325 -6.56 -5.08 14.49
N VAL A 326 -6.71 -3.87 15.04
CA VAL A 326 -6.37 -2.61 14.36
C VAL A 326 -5.35 -1.84 15.21
N LEU A 327 -4.25 -1.41 14.60
CA LEU A 327 -3.32 -0.42 15.15
C LEU A 327 -3.16 0.72 14.16
N LEU A 328 -3.48 1.94 14.59
CA LEU A 328 -3.10 3.18 13.91
C LEU A 328 -2.11 3.93 14.79
N ASN A 329 -0.91 4.18 14.30
CA ASN A 329 0.15 4.81 15.08
C ASN A 329 0.78 5.98 14.32
N ALA A 330 0.33 7.20 14.64
CA ALA A 330 0.94 8.43 14.16
C ALA A 330 2.18 8.77 15.00
N SER A 331 3.35 8.22 14.64
CA SER A 331 4.58 8.32 15.46
C SER A 331 5.34 9.64 15.27
N GLY A 332 4.96 10.44 14.27
CA GLY A 332 5.62 11.71 13.99
C GLY A 332 5.48 12.71 15.14
N ASN A 333 6.54 13.45 15.45
CA ASN A 333 6.49 14.48 16.49
C ASN A 333 5.38 15.50 16.18
N GLU A 334 4.54 15.77 17.18
CA GLU A 334 3.39 16.68 17.06
C GLU A 334 2.32 16.22 16.05
N LYS A 335 2.30 14.95 15.66
CA LYS A 335 1.34 14.42 14.68
C LYS A 335 0.11 13.79 15.30
N ASP A 336 -0.98 13.91 14.55
CA ASP A 336 -2.34 13.59 14.99
C ASP A 336 -2.89 12.35 14.26
N ILE A 337 -3.94 11.78 14.84
CA ILE A 337 -4.89 10.93 14.12
C ILE A 337 -6.21 11.71 14.02
N ILE A 338 -6.73 11.87 12.80
CA ILE A 338 -7.92 12.67 12.52
C ILE A 338 -8.94 11.81 11.77
N PHE A 339 -10.08 11.56 12.39
CA PHE A 339 -11.25 10.98 11.74
C PHE A 339 -12.17 12.11 11.29
N LEU A 340 -12.45 12.18 10.00
CA LEU A 340 -13.42 13.12 9.45
C LEU A 340 -14.84 12.54 9.57
N MET A 341 -15.83 13.30 9.11
CA MET A 341 -17.24 12.93 9.28
C MET A 341 -17.52 11.57 8.63
N ASP A 342 -18.29 10.72 9.33
CA ASP A 342 -18.64 9.35 8.91
C ASP A 342 -17.45 8.35 8.83
N SER A 343 -16.28 8.72 9.35
CA SER A 343 -15.07 7.87 9.29
C SER A 343 -14.96 6.86 10.44
N ASP A 344 -15.34 5.62 10.17
CA ASP A 344 -15.38 4.54 11.17
C ASP A 344 -14.12 3.65 11.23
N VAL A 345 -13.87 3.08 12.41
CA VAL A 345 -12.95 1.96 12.64
C VAL A 345 -13.69 0.78 13.24
N ASN A 346 -13.56 -0.41 12.65
CA ASN A 346 -14.16 -1.64 13.15
C ASN A 346 -13.19 -2.82 13.12
N SER A 347 -13.05 -3.55 14.23
CA SER A 347 -12.16 -4.73 14.34
C SER A 347 -12.89 -6.06 14.51
N GLY A 348 -14.22 -6.11 14.33
CA GLY A 348 -15.00 -7.30 14.67
C GLY A 348 -14.85 -7.59 16.17
N SER A 349 -14.28 -8.74 16.52
CA SER A 349 -13.95 -9.15 17.89
C SER A 349 -12.50 -8.87 18.30
N GLY A 350 -11.68 -8.30 17.40
CA GLY A 350 -10.28 -7.94 17.67
C GLY A 350 -10.15 -6.63 18.47
N ASN A 351 -8.94 -6.32 18.92
CA ASN A 351 -8.64 -5.09 19.68
C ASN A 351 -8.36 -3.91 18.75
N ILE A 352 -8.59 -2.69 19.22
CA ILE A 352 -8.26 -1.46 18.52
C ILE A 352 -7.27 -0.67 19.37
N THR A 353 -6.16 -0.24 18.78
CA THR A 353 -5.17 0.63 19.42
C THR A 353 -4.90 1.84 18.54
N LEU A 354 -5.11 3.04 19.07
CA LEU A 354 -4.84 4.31 18.40
C LEU A 354 -3.81 5.10 19.19
N LEU A 355 -2.68 5.40 18.56
CA LEU A 355 -1.56 6.11 19.17
C LEU A 355 -1.23 7.36 18.35
N ALA A 356 -1.34 8.54 18.94
CA ALA A 356 -0.88 9.79 18.33
C ALA A 356 0.11 10.49 19.25
N GLN A 357 1.16 11.08 18.68
CA GLN A 357 2.09 11.89 19.47
C GLN A 357 1.45 13.17 19.99
N ASN A 358 0.58 13.81 19.22
CA ASN A 358 -0.15 15.00 19.66
C ASN A 358 -1.59 14.65 20.01
N SER A 359 -2.53 14.70 19.07
CA SER A 359 -3.96 14.64 19.35
C SER A 359 -4.69 13.56 18.55
N ILE A 360 -5.84 13.15 19.06
CA ILE A 360 -6.79 12.27 18.36
C ILE A 360 -8.13 12.98 18.30
N SER A 361 -8.68 13.16 17.09
CA SER A 361 -9.94 13.86 16.88
C SER A 361 -10.93 12.97 16.14
N GLN A 362 -12.09 12.71 16.74
CA GLN A 362 -13.22 12.01 16.13
C GLN A 362 -14.30 13.04 15.81
N HIS A 363 -14.58 13.24 14.53
CA HIS A 363 -15.64 14.14 14.10
C HIS A 363 -17.02 13.49 14.24
N THR A 364 -18.04 14.28 13.97
CA THR A 364 -19.44 13.86 14.00
C THR A 364 -19.65 12.57 13.18
N ASP A 365 -20.35 11.60 13.78
CA ASP A 365 -20.68 10.31 13.19
C ASP A 365 -19.43 9.43 12.84
N SER A 366 -18.25 9.71 13.42
CA SER A 366 -17.06 8.84 13.38
C SER A 366 -17.06 7.84 14.55
N ASP A 367 -17.29 6.55 14.30
CA ASP A 367 -17.37 5.54 15.33
C ASP A 367 -16.13 4.61 15.39
N ILE A 368 -15.70 4.26 16.61
CA ILE A 368 -14.69 3.23 16.88
C ILE A 368 -15.36 2.03 17.54
N GLN A 369 -15.38 0.88 16.88
CA GLN A 369 -16.20 -0.26 17.28
C GLN A 369 -15.46 -1.59 17.28
N THR A 370 -15.63 -2.34 18.36
CA THR A 370 -15.36 -3.78 18.44
C THR A 370 -16.51 -4.45 19.16
N THR A 371 -16.60 -5.78 19.09
CA THR A 371 -17.64 -6.56 19.76
C THR A 371 -17.17 -7.14 21.07
N THR A 372 -15.87 -7.42 21.23
CA THR A 372 -15.34 -8.04 22.46
C THR A 372 -13.91 -7.65 22.79
N GLY A 373 -13.18 -7.08 21.82
CA GLY A 373 -11.81 -6.63 22.04
C GLY A 373 -11.79 -5.32 22.82
N ASP A 374 -10.59 -4.90 23.21
CA ASP A 374 -10.41 -3.65 23.91
C ASP A 374 -10.19 -2.49 22.93
N ILE A 375 -10.56 -1.28 23.36
CA ILE A 375 -10.25 -0.03 22.65
C ILE A 375 -9.25 0.76 23.48
N TYR A 376 -8.02 0.89 23.00
CA TYR A 376 -6.94 1.66 23.65
C TYR A 376 -6.60 2.90 22.82
N ILE A 377 -6.76 4.09 23.40
CA ILE A 377 -6.53 5.36 22.71
C ILE A 377 -5.58 6.22 23.53
N LYS A 378 -4.51 6.71 22.88
CA LYS A 378 -3.47 7.51 23.53
C LYS A 378 -3.01 8.69 22.69
N ALA A 379 -3.22 9.89 23.22
CA ALA A 379 -2.67 11.16 22.75
C ALA A 379 -1.52 11.60 23.68
N ALA A 380 -0.27 11.36 23.27
CA ALA A 380 0.89 11.45 24.17
C ALA A 380 1.18 12.87 24.70
N HIS A 381 0.89 13.91 23.91
CA HIS A 381 1.18 15.31 24.26
C HIS A 381 -0.01 16.26 24.09
N GLY A 382 -1.02 15.87 23.34
CA GLY A 382 -2.18 16.69 23.02
C GLY A 382 -3.47 16.21 23.69
N THR A 383 -4.58 16.40 22.97
CA THR A 383 -5.94 16.17 23.44
C THR A 383 -6.57 14.97 22.75
N ILE A 384 -7.57 14.36 23.39
CA ILE A 384 -8.54 13.53 22.69
C ILE A 384 -9.85 14.31 22.61
N THR A 385 -10.41 14.45 21.41
CA THR A 385 -11.70 15.15 21.20
C THR A 385 -12.63 14.23 20.43
N MET A 386 -13.85 14.10 20.93
CA MET A 386 -14.98 13.47 20.28
C MET A 386 -16.06 14.54 20.10
N ASP A 387 -16.54 14.72 18.88
CA ASP A 387 -17.79 15.44 18.65
C ASP A 387 -18.96 14.71 19.32
N ASP A 388 -20.04 15.43 19.62
CA ASP A 388 -21.28 14.94 20.24
C ASP A 388 -21.78 13.58 19.67
N LYS A 389 -21.63 13.36 18.36
CA LYS A 389 -22.08 12.12 17.70
C LYS A 389 -20.98 11.12 17.37
N ALA A 390 -19.75 11.35 17.80
CA ALA A 390 -18.72 10.33 17.73
C ALA A 390 -18.90 9.34 18.89
N SER A 391 -18.64 8.06 18.66
CA SER A 391 -18.71 7.05 19.72
C SER A 391 -17.55 6.05 19.71
N ALA A 392 -17.25 5.50 20.88
CA ALA A 392 -16.42 4.30 21.01
C ALA A 392 -17.19 3.21 21.75
N SER A 393 -17.26 2.01 21.16
CA SER A 393 -18.00 0.90 21.77
C SER A 393 -17.34 -0.46 21.59
N THR A 394 -17.30 -1.24 22.67
CA THR A 394 -16.91 -2.66 22.66
C THR A 394 -18.13 -3.58 22.58
N GLY A 395 -19.29 -3.07 22.14
CA GLY A 395 -20.55 -3.80 22.10
C GLY A 395 -21.19 -3.94 23.48
N ASN A 396 -22.03 -4.96 23.66
CA ASN A 396 -22.64 -5.29 24.95
C ASN A 396 -21.84 -6.38 25.71
N ASP A 397 -20.60 -6.65 25.29
CA ASP A 397 -19.78 -7.73 25.82
C ASP A 397 -18.74 -7.20 26.83
N THR A 398 -17.56 -7.82 26.92
CA THR A 398 -16.58 -7.66 28.01
C THR A 398 -15.36 -6.80 27.67
N GLY A 399 -15.32 -6.16 26.51
CA GLY A 399 -14.15 -5.37 26.10
C GLY A 399 -14.01 -4.09 26.92
N ASP A 400 -12.80 -3.76 27.36
CA ASP A 400 -12.50 -2.55 28.13
C ASP A 400 -12.15 -1.37 27.19
N ILE A 401 -12.33 -0.13 27.65
CA ILE A 401 -12.01 1.09 26.90
C ILE A 401 -11.06 1.98 27.72
N HIS A 402 -9.92 2.36 27.15
CA HIS A 402 -8.95 3.25 27.78
C HIS A 402 -8.65 4.47 26.91
N TYR A 403 -8.77 5.66 27.49
CA TYR A 403 -8.38 6.93 26.88
C TYR A 403 -7.34 7.64 27.74
N PHE A 404 -6.16 7.89 27.18
CA PHE A 404 -5.14 8.74 27.79
C PHE A 404 -4.89 9.97 26.92
N ALA A 405 -4.99 11.16 27.52
CA ALA A 405 -4.51 12.39 26.91
C ALA A 405 -3.59 13.14 27.86
N ASN A 406 -2.57 13.81 27.30
CA ASN A 406 -1.77 14.71 28.12
C ASN A 406 -2.57 15.96 28.53
N ASN A 407 -3.40 16.49 27.62
CA ASN A 407 -4.27 17.64 27.86
C ASN A 407 -5.70 17.14 28.14
N ASN A 408 -6.73 17.79 27.60
CA ASN A 408 -8.12 17.43 27.82
C ASN A 408 -8.53 16.15 27.07
N ILE A 409 -9.51 15.46 27.64
CA ILE A 409 -10.35 14.48 26.96
C ILE A 409 -11.75 15.08 26.86
N THR A 410 -12.31 15.17 25.66
CA THR A 410 -13.71 15.57 25.43
C THR A 410 -14.46 14.37 24.85
N ILE A 411 -15.60 14.00 25.43
CA ILE A 411 -16.30 12.75 25.16
C ILE A 411 -17.61 13.00 24.40
N GLY A 412 -17.86 12.28 23.32
CA GLY A 412 -19.18 12.23 22.66
C GLY A 412 -20.01 11.11 23.26
N GLY A 413 -19.57 9.86 23.07
CA GLY A 413 -20.12 8.71 23.79
C GLY A 413 -19.16 7.53 23.89
N ILE A 414 -19.06 6.93 25.08
CA ILE A 414 -18.29 5.71 25.34
C ILE A 414 -19.23 4.65 25.88
N ASN A 415 -19.23 3.47 25.25
CA ASN A 415 -20.05 2.32 25.68
C ASN A 415 -19.25 1.02 25.70
N ALA A 416 -18.76 0.65 26.89
CA ALA A 416 -18.07 -0.60 27.14
C ALA A 416 -19.01 -1.77 27.50
N GLY A 417 -20.33 -1.56 27.53
CA GLY A 417 -21.30 -2.58 27.93
C GLY A 417 -21.02 -3.12 29.33
N THR A 418 -20.55 -4.36 29.42
CA THR A 418 -20.16 -5.01 30.69
C THR A 418 -18.68 -4.92 31.02
N GLY A 419 -17.88 -4.30 30.14
CA GLY A 419 -16.48 -3.96 30.36
C GLY A 419 -16.29 -2.71 31.21
N ASN A 420 -15.03 -2.33 31.40
CA ASN A 420 -14.60 -1.21 32.22
C ASN A 420 -14.06 -0.07 31.34
N VAL A 421 -14.13 1.15 31.88
CA VAL A 421 -13.60 2.35 31.22
C VAL A 421 -12.54 3.01 32.11
N ASP A 422 -11.38 3.35 31.54
CA ASP A 422 -10.36 4.20 32.16
C ASP A 422 -10.12 5.47 31.34
N LEU A 423 -10.37 6.63 31.93
CA LEU A 423 -10.11 7.93 31.32
C LEU A 423 -9.07 8.69 32.14
N TYR A 424 -7.96 9.07 31.51
CA TYR A 424 -6.89 9.76 32.20
C TYR A 424 -6.34 10.96 31.42
N SER A 425 -6.64 12.14 31.96
CA SER A 425 -6.13 13.43 31.50
C SER A 425 -5.01 13.93 32.42
N GLN A 426 -3.76 13.85 31.95
CA GLN A 426 -2.57 14.09 32.78
C GLN A 426 -2.45 15.54 33.26
N THR A 427 -2.82 16.52 32.43
CA THR A 427 -2.70 17.95 32.73
C THR A 427 -4.00 18.74 32.52
N GLY A 428 -5.00 18.16 31.86
CA GLY A 428 -6.26 18.81 31.52
C GLY A 428 -7.46 18.36 32.37
N SER A 429 -8.63 18.45 31.74
CA SER A 429 -9.92 17.98 32.23
C SER A 429 -10.48 16.84 31.39
N ILE A 430 -11.44 16.11 31.96
CA ILE A 430 -12.36 15.24 31.22
C ILE A 430 -13.68 15.99 31.09
N LEU A 431 -14.14 16.22 29.87
CA LEU A 431 -15.23 17.13 29.51
C LEU A 431 -16.30 16.39 28.71
N ASP A 432 -17.55 16.83 28.91
CA ASP A 432 -18.71 16.47 28.09
C ASP A 432 -18.57 17.17 26.71
N GLY A 433 -18.76 16.40 25.65
CA GLY A 433 -18.70 16.82 24.24
C GLY A 433 -20.06 16.96 23.56
N GLY A 434 -21.16 16.62 24.25
CA GLY A 434 -22.53 16.82 23.81
C GLY A 434 -23.56 15.90 24.49
N ASP A 435 -24.83 16.07 24.12
CA ASP A 435 -25.99 15.44 24.76
C ASP A 435 -26.67 14.34 23.91
N THR A 436 -26.09 13.98 22.76
CA THR A 436 -26.68 12.98 21.84
C THR A 436 -26.58 11.58 22.44
N TYR A 437 -25.42 11.25 23.01
CA TYR A 437 -25.20 10.01 23.72
C TYR A 437 -25.07 10.28 25.21
N LYS A 438 -25.25 9.22 25.99
CA LYS A 438 -24.70 9.21 27.33
C LYS A 438 -23.18 9.21 27.21
N ASP A 439 -22.49 10.07 27.95
CA ASP A 439 -21.03 10.18 27.87
C ASP A 439 -20.36 8.83 28.13
N ILE A 440 -20.78 8.11 29.19
CA ILE A 440 -20.11 6.85 29.59
C ILE A 440 -21.12 5.80 30.07
N GLN A 441 -21.04 4.60 29.48
CA GLN A 441 -21.75 3.39 29.88
C GLN A 441 -20.74 2.25 30.08
N ALA A 442 -20.66 1.68 31.28
CA ALA A 442 -19.69 0.63 31.62
C ALA A 442 -20.08 -0.11 32.91
N ALA A 443 -19.48 -1.27 33.18
CA ALA A 443 -19.58 -1.90 34.51
C ALA A 443 -18.79 -1.11 35.56
N SER A 444 -17.56 -0.71 35.25
CA SER A 444 -16.74 0.10 36.14
C SER A 444 -16.08 1.26 35.41
N LEU A 445 -15.91 2.39 36.11
CA LEU A 445 -15.28 3.60 35.58
C LEU A 445 -14.16 4.11 36.49
N ARG A 446 -12.98 4.30 35.91
CA ARG A 446 -11.84 4.97 36.51
C ARG A 446 -11.59 6.29 35.80
N MET A 447 -11.50 7.38 36.56
CA MET A 447 -11.19 8.69 36.00
C MET A 447 -10.09 9.43 36.77
N GLY A 448 -9.14 10.00 36.05
CA GLY A 448 -8.12 10.88 36.58
C GLY A 448 -7.97 12.14 35.75
N ALA A 449 -8.10 13.31 36.37
CA ALA A 449 -7.85 14.59 35.71
C ALA A 449 -7.10 15.56 36.63
N LEU A 450 -6.19 16.36 36.09
CA LEU A 450 -5.49 17.38 36.87
C LEU A 450 -6.40 18.56 37.23
N ILE A 451 -7.34 18.94 36.35
CA ILE A 451 -8.16 20.13 36.51
C ILE A 451 -9.57 19.76 37.01
N SER A 452 -10.43 19.21 36.15
CA SER A 452 -11.81 18.83 36.47
C SER A 452 -12.24 17.53 35.77
N ILE A 453 -13.30 16.92 36.29
CA ILE A 453 -14.07 15.86 35.63
C ILE A 453 -15.51 16.36 35.54
N GLY A 454 -16.01 16.52 34.31
CA GLY A 454 -17.26 17.21 34.01
C GLY A 454 -17.22 18.70 34.36
N GLU A 455 -18.28 19.42 34.00
CA GLU A 455 -18.46 20.83 34.34
C GLU A 455 -19.79 21.06 35.09
N LEU A 456 -19.90 22.17 35.84
CA LEU A 456 -21.12 22.53 36.59
C LEU A 456 -22.09 23.41 35.77
N GLN A 457 -21.67 23.80 34.56
CA GLN A 457 -22.34 24.67 33.59
C GLN A 457 -21.94 24.14 32.21
N THR A 458 -22.81 24.29 31.20
CA THR A 458 -22.62 23.81 29.81
C THR A 458 -21.18 23.74 29.29
N PRO A 459 -20.75 22.60 28.71
CA PRO A 459 -21.46 21.31 28.61
C PRO A 459 -21.57 20.68 30.02
N ASN A 460 -22.41 19.71 30.28
CA ASN A 460 -23.00 19.48 31.59
C ASN A 460 -22.03 18.77 32.56
N PRO A 461 -22.51 18.30 33.75
CA PRO A 461 -21.90 17.14 34.37
C PRO A 461 -21.79 15.98 33.36
N LEU A 462 -20.78 15.11 33.49
CA LEU A 462 -20.76 13.91 32.64
C LEU A 462 -21.96 13.02 32.98
N ASP A 463 -22.74 12.65 31.97
CA ASP A 463 -23.84 11.69 32.05
C ASP A 463 -23.28 10.27 32.03
N ILE A 464 -23.46 9.54 33.13
CA ILE A 464 -22.88 8.21 33.34
C ILE A 464 -23.94 7.15 33.65
N ALA A 465 -23.63 5.89 33.36
CA ALA A 465 -24.33 4.69 33.80
C ALA A 465 -23.28 3.64 34.14
N VAL A 466 -22.86 3.60 35.40
CA VAL A 466 -21.80 2.71 35.87
C VAL A 466 -22.08 2.11 37.25
N ASP A 467 -21.78 0.82 37.42
CA ASP A 467 -22.02 0.15 38.71
C ASP A 467 -21.00 0.60 39.77
N THR A 468 -19.73 0.74 39.37
CA THR A 468 -18.62 1.10 40.28
C THR A 468 -17.74 2.21 39.72
N ILE A 469 -17.39 3.18 40.56
CA ILE A 469 -16.55 4.32 40.17
C ILE A 469 -15.41 4.58 41.15
N THR A 470 -14.25 4.94 40.58
CA THR A 470 -13.20 5.71 41.26
C THR A 470 -12.84 6.93 40.44
N SER A 471 -12.68 8.09 41.08
CA SER A 471 -12.41 9.33 40.36
C SER A 471 -11.55 10.29 41.17
N LYS A 472 -10.64 10.97 40.48
CA LYS A 472 -9.77 11.98 41.08
C LYS A 472 -9.63 13.19 40.16
N ALA A 473 -10.04 14.35 40.68
CA ALA A 473 -9.87 15.65 40.02
C ALA A 473 -9.08 16.64 40.90
N GLY A 474 -8.61 17.72 40.28
CA GLY A 474 -8.01 18.85 40.98
C GLY A 474 -9.02 19.91 41.41
N LYS A 475 -8.67 21.18 41.19
CA LYS A 475 -9.41 22.33 41.73
C LYS A 475 -10.77 22.55 41.10
N GLY A 476 -11.00 22.05 39.89
CA GLY A 476 -12.29 22.20 39.21
C GLY A 476 -13.35 21.24 39.72
N GLY A 477 -12.96 20.20 40.47
CA GLY A 477 -13.88 19.25 41.10
C GLY A 477 -14.36 18.16 40.15
N ILE A 478 -15.36 17.41 40.62
CA ILE A 478 -16.00 16.30 39.93
C ILE A 478 -17.50 16.63 39.83
N SER A 479 -18.05 16.60 38.62
CA SER A 479 -19.45 16.87 38.30
C SER A 479 -19.96 15.72 37.44
N LEU A 480 -20.83 14.87 38.00
CA LEU A 480 -21.37 13.68 37.34
C LEU A 480 -22.89 13.64 37.53
N PHE A 481 -23.60 13.13 36.52
CA PHE A 481 -25.00 12.78 36.59
C PHE A 481 -25.14 11.28 36.34
N GLU A 482 -25.55 10.55 37.36
CA GLU A 482 -25.71 9.11 37.32
C GLU A 482 -27.21 8.76 37.28
N ASP A 483 -27.58 7.79 36.44
CA ASP A 483 -28.97 7.42 36.21
C ASP A 483 -29.51 6.48 37.29
N ASP A 484 -28.65 5.66 37.90
CA ASP A 484 -29.03 4.67 38.90
C ASP A 484 -28.12 4.69 40.16
N ASP A 485 -27.98 3.55 40.83
CA ASP A 485 -27.18 3.45 42.04
C ASP A 485 -25.71 3.17 41.75
N ILE A 486 -24.83 4.01 42.31
CA ILE A 486 -23.38 3.91 42.10
C ILE A 486 -22.64 3.48 43.36
N VAL A 487 -21.67 2.58 43.19
CA VAL A 487 -20.73 2.18 44.23
C VAL A 487 -19.42 2.94 44.07
N ILE A 488 -18.98 3.61 45.12
CA ILE A 488 -17.64 4.24 45.13
C ILE A 488 -16.66 3.22 45.71
N SER A 489 -15.77 2.69 44.88
CA SER A 489 -14.75 1.71 45.26
C SER A 489 -13.52 1.81 44.36
N ASP A 490 -12.47 1.05 44.67
CA ASP A 490 -11.31 0.96 43.79
C ASP A 490 -11.69 0.22 42.50
N VAL A 491 -11.30 0.78 41.35
CA VAL A 491 -11.52 0.20 40.02
C VAL A 491 -10.16 -0.06 39.38
N ALA A 492 -9.97 -1.28 38.88
CA ALA A 492 -8.81 -1.64 38.08
C ALA A 492 -9.26 -1.99 36.66
N VAL A 493 -8.48 -1.61 35.67
CA VAL A 493 -8.74 -1.83 34.24
C VAL A 493 -7.51 -2.49 33.61
N THR A 494 -7.72 -3.47 32.74
CA THR A 494 -6.64 -4.20 32.08
C THR A 494 -6.84 -4.13 30.58
N MET A 495 -5.85 -3.63 29.85
CA MET A 495 -5.95 -3.38 28.43
C MET A 495 -5.07 -4.32 27.61
N ASN A 496 -5.65 -4.93 26.58
CA ASN A 496 -4.94 -5.58 25.49
C ASN A 496 -4.52 -4.54 24.45
N VAL A 497 -3.22 -4.23 24.41
CA VAL A 497 -2.66 -3.23 23.51
C VAL A 497 -2.00 -3.92 22.31
N VAL A 498 -2.40 -3.50 21.10
CA VAL A 498 -1.89 -4.04 19.84
C VAL A 498 -0.52 -3.44 19.55
N ASN A 499 0.47 -4.31 19.33
CA ASN A 499 1.82 -3.94 18.94
C ASN A 499 1.96 -3.81 17.42
N PRO A 500 3.02 -3.12 16.94
CA PRO A 500 3.39 -3.09 15.52
C PRO A 500 3.41 -4.45 14.81
N ASP A 501 3.90 -5.50 15.47
CA ASP A 501 3.96 -6.86 14.95
C ASP A 501 2.63 -7.64 15.08
N SER A 502 1.53 -6.93 15.37
CA SER A 502 0.20 -7.45 15.69
C SER A 502 0.12 -8.32 16.96
N THR A 503 1.17 -8.43 17.77
CA THR A 503 1.07 -9.08 19.08
C THR A 503 0.31 -8.23 20.08
N ILE A 504 -0.06 -8.83 21.21
CA ILE A 504 -0.73 -8.13 22.31
C ILE A 504 0.21 -8.07 23.51
N HIS A 505 0.35 -6.89 24.10
CA HIS A 505 0.85 -6.74 25.46
C HIS A 505 -0.25 -6.22 26.39
N ILE A 506 -0.07 -6.43 27.69
CA ILE A 506 -1.04 -6.04 28.71
C ILE A 506 -0.56 -4.79 29.43
N GLU A 507 -1.44 -3.79 29.52
CA GLU A 507 -1.28 -2.66 30.43
C GLU A 507 -2.33 -2.73 31.56
N GLU A 508 -1.91 -2.57 32.81
CA GLU A 508 -2.78 -2.60 33.99
C GLU A 508 -2.86 -1.20 34.61
N PHE A 509 -4.09 -0.75 34.87
CA PHE A 509 -4.39 0.52 35.53
C PHE A 509 -5.12 0.23 36.84
N ALA A 510 -4.64 0.81 37.95
CA ALA A 510 -5.22 0.68 39.28
C ALA A 510 -5.25 2.02 40.02
#